data_AF-A0A0K9PWT2-F1
#
_entry.id   AF-A0A0K9PWT2-F1
#
_cell.length_a   1.000
_cell.length_b   1.000
_cell.length_c   1.000
_cell.angle_alpha   90.00
_cell.angle_beta   90.00
_cell.angle_gamma   90.00
#
_symmetry.space_group_name_H-M   'P 1'
#
loop_
_entity.id
_entity.type
_entity.pdbx_description
1 polymer ?
#
loop_
_entity_poly.entity_id
_entity_poly.type
_entity_poly.pdbx_seq_one_letter_code
_entity_poly.pdbx_strand_id
1 'polypeptide(L)'
;MNKQNDIEQRKALLGVVEEPKVGMKFDSIKDAEEMYYSYAGQMGFSVRKGSIRHSKEGLRKKTYVCSKEGKSRAVVPVVDILSEQPKKPRSTHTKSKNR
;
A
#
# COMPACT_ATOMS: atom_id res chain seq x y z
N MET A 1 17.87 16.36 -34.21
CA MET A 1 17.99 14.98 -33.68
C MET A 1 18.85 15.12 -32.42
N ASN A 2 18.47 14.87 -31.16
CA ASN A 2 17.56 13.91 -30.54
C ASN A 2 16.86 14.55 -29.33
N LYS A 3 15.54 14.75 -29.38
CA LYS A 3 14.74 15.19 -28.22
C LYS A 3 14.43 14.05 -27.24
N GLN A 4 14.66 12.80 -27.66
CA GLN A 4 14.40 11.59 -26.88
C GLN A 4 15.32 11.45 -25.65
N ASN A 5 16.61 11.79 -25.78
CA ASN A 5 17.57 11.67 -24.68
C ASN A 5 17.29 12.65 -23.53
N ASP A 6 16.70 13.82 -23.83
CA ASP A 6 16.44 14.87 -22.83
C ASP A 6 15.26 14.51 -21.91
N ILE A 7 14.25 13.82 -22.45
CA ILE A 7 13.11 13.31 -21.67
C ILE A 7 13.56 12.15 -20.78
N GLU A 8 14.41 11.27 -21.30
CA GLU A 8 14.96 10.13 -20.56
C GLU A 8 15.94 10.58 -19.45
N GLN A 9 16.77 11.59 -19.73
CA GLN A 9 17.66 12.22 -18.74
C GLN A 9 16.89 13.05 -17.69
N ARG A 10 15.83 13.77 -18.06
CA ARG A 10 14.95 14.44 -17.07
C ARG A 10 14.13 13.46 -16.23
N LYS A 11 13.73 12.32 -16.80
CA LYS A 11 13.07 11.26 -16.02
C LYS A 11 13.98 10.69 -14.92
N ALA A 12 15.28 10.53 -15.23
CA ALA A 12 16.28 10.09 -14.27
C ALA A 12 16.55 11.12 -13.16
N LEU A 13 16.44 12.42 -13.46
CA LEU A 13 16.64 13.51 -12.49
C LEU A 13 15.44 13.79 -11.57
N LEU A 14 14.21 13.41 -11.99
CA LEU A 14 12.99 13.58 -11.20
C LEU A 14 12.59 12.34 -10.40
N GLY A 15 13.38 11.27 -10.45
CA GLY A 15 13.04 10.01 -9.78
C GLY A 15 11.66 9.55 -10.19
N VAL A 16 11.41 9.42 -11.50
CA VAL A 16 10.10 8.97 -12.01
C VAL A 16 9.83 7.59 -11.44
N VAL A 17 8.96 7.55 -10.44
CA VAL A 17 8.53 6.28 -9.89
C VAL A 17 7.60 5.65 -10.90
N GLU A 18 7.93 4.42 -11.29
CA GLU A 18 7.14 3.66 -12.22
C GLU A 18 5.75 3.40 -11.62
N GLU A 19 4.70 3.71 -12.40
CA GLU A 19 3.33 3.41 -11.99
C GLU A 19 3.16 1.88 -11.92
N PRO A 20 2.70 1.34 -10.77
CA PRO A 20 2.58 -0.10 -10.59
C PRO A 20 1.56 -0.69 -11.55
N LYS A 21 2.00 -1.65 -12.37
CA LYS A 21 1.18 -2.37 -13.35
C LYS A 21 0.92 -3.81 -12.90
N VAL A 22 -0.23 -4.35 -13.31
CA VAL A 22 -0.53 -5.77 -13.09
C VAL A 22 0.46 -6.63 -13.88
N GLY A 23 1.05 -7.62 -13.22
CA GLY A 23 1.99 -8.56 -13.84
C GLY A 23 3.47 -8.14 -13.76
N MET A 24 3.80 -7.03 -13.11
CA MET A 24 5.20 -6.71 -12.78
C MET A 24 5.84 -7.85 -11.98
N LYS A 25 7.09 -8.17 -12.32
CA LYS A 25 7.89 -9.21 -11.66
C LYS A 25 9.00 -8.54 -10.85
N PHE A 26 9.31 -9.10 -9.71
CA PHE A 26 10.37 -8.64 -8.81
C PHE A 26 11.20 -9.84 -8.38
N ASP A 27 12.49 -9.63 -8.19
CA ASP A 27 13.42 -10.68 -7.75
C ASP A 27 13.21 -11.00 -6.27
N SER A 28 12.80 -10.00 -5.48
CA SER A 28 12.46 -10.19 -4.07
C SER A 28 11.19 -9.47 -3.64
N ILE A 29 10.63 -9.92 -2.49
CA ILE A 29 9.52 -9.26 -1.82
C ILE A 29 9.91 -7.84 -1.37
N LYS A 30 11.19 -7.63 -1.04
CA LYS A 30 11.69 -6.34 -0.59
C LYS A 30 11.69 -5.33 -1.73
N ASP A 31 12.10 -5.75 -2.94
CA ASP A 31 12.10 -4.88 -4.12
C ASP A 31 10.67 -4.48 -4.51
N ALA A 32 9.74 -5.44 -4.46
CA ALA A 32 8.31 -5.17 -4.66
C ALA A 32 7.75 -4.17 -3.62
N GLU A 33 8.21 -4.28 -2.37
CA GLU A 33 7.81 -3.39 -1.26
C GLU A 33 8.37 -1.98 -1.43
N GLU A 34 9.65 -1.85 -1.76
CA GLU A 34 10.33 -0.55 -1.97
C GLU A 34 9.79 0.21 -3.19
N MET A 35 9.49 -0.50 -4.29
CA MET A 35 8.84 0.10 -5.47
C MET A 35 7.51 0.73 -5.07
N TYR A 36 6.66 -0.01 -4.36
CA TYR A 36 5.33 0.49 -3.98
C TYR A 36 5.41 1.62 -2.94
N TYR A 37 6.39 1.60 -2.02
CA TYR A 37 6.63 2.70 -1.09
C TYR A 37 7.06 3.99 -1.79
N SER A 38 7.96 3.87 -2.77
CA SER A 38 8.38 5.00 -3.61
C SER A 38 7.17 5.60 -4.34
N TYR A 39 6.31 4.73 -4.89
CA TYR A 39 5.12 5.15 -5.62
C TYR A 39 4.14 5.87 -4.70
N ALA A 40 3.90 5.31 -3.51
CA ALA A 40 3.05 5.91 -2.50
C ALA A 40 3.54 7.29 -2.06
N GLY A 41 4.85 7.46 -1.90
CA GLY A 41 5.49 8.74 -1.61
C GLY A 41 5.19 9.78 -2.69
N GLN A 42 5.40 9.42 -3.96
CA GLN A 42 5.11 10.33 -5.09
C GLN A 42 3.62 10.66 -5.23
N MET A 43 2.74 9.68 -4.96
CA MET A 43 1.28 9.85 -5.08
C MET A 43 0.61 10.43 -3.83
N GLY A 44 1.39 10.71 -2.78
CA GLY A 44 0.90 11.33 -1.54
C GLY A 44 -0.10 10.46 -0.78
N PHE A 45 0.23 9.18 -0.57
CA PHE A 45 -0.52 8.31 0.35
C PHE A 45 0.42 7.43 1.18
N SER A 46 -0.06 6.93 2.31
CA SER A 46 0.69 5.96 3.12
C SER A 46 0.32 4.52 2.75
N VAL A 47 1.31 3.64 2.81
CA VAL A 47 1.13 2.20 2.58
C VAL A 47 0.84 1.50 3.90
N ARG A 48 -0.16 0.63 3.92
CA ARG A 48 -0.49 -0.26 5.03
C ARG A 48 -0.21 -1.70 4.61
N LYS A 49 0.42 -2.46 5.50
CA LYS A 49 0.62 -3.91 5.31
C LYS A 49 -0.72 -4.61 5.55
N GLY A 50 -1.23 -5.28 4.52
CA GLY A 50 -2.48 -6.02 4.55
C GLY A 50 -2.26 -7.48 4.94
N SER A 51 -3.02 -8.37 4.30
CA SER A 51 -2.95 -9.81 4.61
C SER A 51 -1.64 -10.45 4.14
N ILE A 52 -1.12 -11.35 4.98
CA ILE A 52 0.03 -12.20 4.69
C ILE A 52 -0.45 -13.65 4.76
N ARG A 53 -0.19 -14.44 3.71
CA ARG A 53 -0.54 -15.85 3.62
C ARG A 53 0.69 -16.68 3.36
N HIS A 54 0.91 -17.69 4.19
CA HIS A 54 2.00 -18.65 4.04
C HIS A 54 1.45 -20.01 3.58
N SER A 55 2.26 -20.76 2.84
CA SER A 55 2.12 -22.20 2.60
C SER A 55 3.11 -22.97 3.49
N LYS A 56 3.16 -24.30 3.36
CA LYS A 56 4.18 -25.14 4.00
C LYS A 56 5.61 -24.80 3.55
N GLU A 57 5.74 -24.23 2.36
CA GLU A 57 7.02 -23.96 1.71
C GLU A 57 7.50 -22.51 1.90
N GLY A 58 6.61 -21.59 2.31
CA GLY A 58 7.01 -20.22 2.59
C GLY A 58 5.90 -19.19 2.40
N LEU A 59 6.27 -17.96 2.09
CA LEU A 59 5.33 -16.87 1.83
C LEU A 59 4.65 -17.06 0.47
N ARG A 60 3.32 -17.25 0.47
CA ARG A 60 2.54 -17.43 -0.77
C ARG A 60 1.97 -16.11 -1.30
N LYS A 61 1.53 -15.22 -0.41
CA LYS A 61 0.93 -13.93 -0.78
C LYS A 61 1.14 -12.90 0.30
N LYS A 62 1.53 -11.69 -0.09
CA LYS A 62 1.59 -10.50 0.77
C LYS A 62 0.87 -9.37 0.07
N THR A 63 0.03 -8.65 0.80
CA THR A 63 -0.79 -7.56 0.24
C THR A 63 -0.36 -6.24 0.87
N TYR A 64 -0.22 -5.21 0.05
CA TYR A 64 0.01 -3.83 0.49
C TYR A 64 -1.16 -2.99 -0.02
N VAL A 65 -1.68 -2.10 0.83
CA VAL A 65 -2.84 -1.28 0.50
C VAL A 65 -2.56 0.19 0.77
N CYS A 66 -3.22 1.11 0.07
CA CYS A 66 -3.07 2.54 0.29
C CYS A 66 -4.04 3.04 1.37
N SER A 67 -3.70 4.15 2.04
CA SER A 67 -4.61 4.82 2.99
C SER A 67 -5.88 5.38 2.33
N LYS A 68 -5.85 5.59 1.01
CA LYS A 68 -6.98 6.03 0.19
C LYS A 68 -7.91 4.87 -0.22
N GLU A 69 -7.54 3.61 0.06
CA GLU A 69 -8.42 2.47 -0.15
C GLU A 69 -9.63 2.63 0.78
N GLY A 70 -10.79 2.91 0.18
CA GLY A 70 -11.99 3.34 0.91
C GLY A 70 -12.35 2.44 2.08
N LYS A 71 -12.93 3.03 3.13
CA LYS A 71 -13.58 2.25 4.19
C LYS A 71 -14.76 1.51 3.55
N SER A 72 -14.93 0.22 3.88
CA SER A 72 -15.99 -0.62 3.32
C SER A 72 -17.31 0.15 3.20
N ARG A 73 -17.96 0.11 2.03
CA ARG A 73 -19.32 0.65 1.79
C ARG A 73 -20.42 -0.06 2.58
N ALA A 74 -20.07 -0.85 3.61
CA ALA A 74 -21.05 -1.33 4.56
C ALA A 74 -21.74 -0.10 5.13
N VAL A 75 -23.03 0.07 4.79
CA VAL A 75 -23.89 1.08 5.37
C VAL A 75 -23.89 0.78 6.86
N VAL A 76 -23.09 1.51 7.61
CA VAL A 76 -23.30 1.61 9.05
C VAL A 76 -24.62 2.35 9.17
N PRO A 77 -25.69 1.73 9.70
CA PRO A 77 -26.93 2.47 9.92
C PRO A 77 -26.56 3.68 10.78
N VAL A 78 -26.82 4.87 10.24
CA VAL A 78 -26.67 6.13 10.97
C VAL A 78 -27.78 6.13 12.00
N VAL A 79 -27.49 5.57 13.18
CA VAL A 79 -28.31 5.83 14.36
C VAL A 79 -27.83 7.18 14.88
N ASP A 80 -28.68 8.19 14.73
CA ASP A 80 -28.50 9.51 15.33
C ASP A 80 -28.50 9.36 16.85
N ILE A 81 -27.32 9.29 17.47
CA ILE A 81 -27.20 9.50 18.92
C ILE A 81 -26.08 10.51 19.13
N LEU A 82 -26.51 11.74 19.34
CA LEU A 82 -25.80 12.80 20.03
C LEU A 82 -25.36 12.27 21.42
N SER A 83 -24.20 11.64 21.48
CA SER A 83 -23.37 11.62 22.68
C SER A 83 -21.94 11.36 22.22
N GLU A 84 -21.03 12.28 22.52
CA GLU A 84 -19.61 11.99 22.49
C GLU A 84 -19.36 10.78 23.38
N GLN A 85 -19.06 9.66 22.75
CA GLN A 85 -18.41 8.54 23.41
C GLN A 85 -17.18 8.22 22.56
N PRO A 86 -15.96 8.23 23.13
CA PRO A 86 -14.76 7.92 22.38
C PRO A 86 -14.92 6.51 21.80
N LYS A 87 -15.13 6.45 20.48
CA LYS A 87 -15.23 5.17 19.77
C LYS A 87 -13.89 4.48 19.95
N LYS A 88 -13.85 3.49 20.85
CA LYS A 88 -12.67 2.66 21.12
C LYS A 88 -12.07 2.28 19.76
N PRO A 89 -10.75 2.44 19.57
CA PRO A 89 -10.13 2.04 18.32
C PRO A 89 -10.57 0.62 18.01
N ARG A 90 -11.04 0.40 16.78
CA ARG A 90 -11.43 -0.93 16.30
C ARG A 90 -10.27 -1.84 16.68
N SER A 91 -10.53 -2.81 17.56
CA SER A 91 -9.54 -3.82 17.93
C SER A 91 -9.06 -4.46 16.63
N THR A 92 -7.94 -3.96 16.12
CA THR A 92 -7.10 -4.76 15.27
C THR A 92 -6.71 -5.88 16.21
N HIS A 93 -7.18 -7.10 15.94
CA HIS A 93 -6.58 -8.25 16.56
C HIS A 93 -5.12 -8.26 16.09
N THR A 94 -4.27 -7.54 16.81
CA THR A 94 -2.84 -7.72 16.78
C THR A 94 -2.67 -9.10 17.38
N LYS A 95 -2.59 -10.13 16.54
CA LYS A 95 -1.81 -11.30 16.93
C LYS A 95 -0.38 -10.81 17.04
N SER A 96 -0.08 -10.26 18.22
CA SER A 96 1.28 -10.17 18.75
C SER A 96 1.80 -11.59 18.70
N LYS A 97 2.57 -11.93 17.66
CA LYS A 97 3.49 -13.06 17.75
C LYS A 97 4.68 -12.52 18.52
N ASN A 98 4.56 -12.56 19.85
CA ASN A 98 5.71 -12.52 20.72
C ASN A 98 6.69 -13.61 20.26
N ARG A 99 7.96 -13.26 20.14
CA ARG A 99 9.05 -14.19 20.42
C ARG A 99 9.84 -13.58 21.56
#